data_AF-A0A1W1CF09-F1
#
_entry.id   AF-A0A1W1CF09-F1
#
_cell.length_a   1.000
_cell.length_b   1.000
_cell.length_c   1.000
_cell.angle_alpha   90.00
_cell.angle_beta   90.00
_cell.angle_gamma   90.00
#
_symmetry.space_group_name_H-M   'P 1'
#
loop_
_entity.id
_entity.type
_entity.pdbx_description
1 polymer ?
#
loop_
_entity_poly.entity_id
_entity_poly.type
_entity_poly.pdbx_seq_one_letter_code
_entity_poly.pdbx_strand_id
1 'polypeptide(L)' 'MDSILITASLLNNKGIEYKKGSIHSLQKPYLFRKKYINRWYIKWGKPRRHYGKGYSDHLPVIAEFIY' A
#
# COMPACT_ATOMS: atom_id res chain seq x y z
N MET A 1 11.62 4.53 -10.73
CA MET A 1 11.92 5.05 -9.38
C MET A 1 10.66 5.73 -8.93
N ASP A 2 10.07 5.23 -7.85
CA ASP A 2 8.80 5.73 -7.34
C ASP A 2 9.06 6.64 -6.15
N SER A 3 8.26 7.70 -6.02
CA SER A 3 8.45 8.73 -5.00
C SER A 3 7.14 8.97 -4.25
N ILE A 4 7.24 9.12 -2.93
CA ILE A 4 6.14 9.55 -2.07
C ILE A 4 6.47 10.97 -1.59
N LEU A 5 5.55 11.90 -1.82
CA LEU A 5 5.68 13.28 -1.34
C LEU A 5 5.16 13.38 0.09
N ILE A 6 5.91 14.08 0.94
CA ILE A 6 5.54 14.36 2.32
C ILE A 6 5.55 15.87 2.51
N THR A 7 4.51 16.41 3.11
CA THR A 7 4.39 17.85 3.37
C THR A 7 5.43 18.30 4.39
N ALA A 8 6.04 19.48 4.18
CA ALA A 8 7.03 20.06 5.08
C ALA A 8 6.51 20.27 6.52
N SER A 9 5.19 20.44 6.71
CA SER A 9 4.57 20.54 8.02
C SER A 9 4.74 19.29 8.88
N LEU A 10 4.91 18.12 8.26
CA LEU A 10 5.15 16.85 8.97
C LEU A 10 6.63 16.66 9.34
N LEU A 11 7.49 17.64 9.01
CA LEU A 11 8.95 17.59 9.20
C LEU A 11 9.45 18.71 10.12
N ASN A 12 8.53 19.46 10.75
CA ASN A 12 8.86 20.68 11.51
C ASN A 12 8.76 20.51 13.04
N ASN A 13 8.53 19.29 13.52
CA ASN A 13 8.39 18.92 14.94
C ASN A 13 7.30 19.71 15.69
N LYS A 14 6.22 20.10 14.99
CA LYS A 14 5.07 20.81 15.60
C LYS A 14 3.80 19.99 15.44
N GLY A 15 3.40 19.32 16.51
CA GLY A 15 2.21 18.46 16.52
C GLY A 15 2.51 17.11 15.88
N ILE A 16 1.78 16.74 14.82
CA ILE A 16 1.95 15.44 14.16
C ILE A 16 3.19 15.48 13.26
N GLU A 17 4.14 14.58 13.52
CA GLU A 17 5.40 14.44 12.77
C GLU A 17 5.44 13.10 12.03
N TYR A 18 5.95 13.12 10.80
CA TYR A 18 6.28 11.89 10.08
C TYR A 18 7.57 11.28 10.64
N LYS A 19 7.50 10.03 11.08
CA LYS A 19 8.68 9.30 11.52
C LYS A 19 9.54 8.93 10.32
N LYS A 20 10.69 9.59 10.17
CA LYS A 20 11.63 9.36 9.07
C LYS A 20 12.02 7.88 8.94
N GLY A 21 11.92 7.33 7.73
CA GLY A 21 12.28 5.94 7.44
C GLY A 21 11.22 4.90 7.81
N SER A 22 10.04 5.34 8.28
CA SER A 22 8.94 4.42 8.64
C SER A 22 8.13 3.92 7.45
N ILE A 23 8.34 4.45 6.25
CA ILE A 23 7.63 4.01 5.03
C ILE A 23 8.00 2.57 4.70
N HIS A 24 7.03 1.67 4.75
CA HIS A 24 7.21 0.26 4.36
C HIS A 24 5.91 -0.37 3.84
N SER A 25 6.04 -1.47 3.10
CA SER A 25 4.89 -2.22 2.58
C SER A 25 4.13 -2.93 3.69
N LEU A 26 2.81 -2.83 3.67
CA LEU A 26 1.91 -3.54 4.56
C LEU A 26 1.87 -5.03 4.19
N GLN A 27 2.30 -5.88 5.12
CA GLN A 27 2.34 -7.34 4.93
C GLN A 27 1.29 -8.05 5.80
N LYS A 28 0.00 -7.85 5.51
CA LYS A 28 -1.07 -8.57 6.22
C LYS A 28 -1.38 -9.91 5.54
N PRO A 29 -1.62 -11.01 6.30
CA PRO A 29 -1.83 -12.34 5.73
C PRO A 29 -2.91 -12.40 4.65
N TYR A 30 -3.99 -11.62 4.78
CA TYR A 30 -5.09 -11.59 3.80
C TYR A 30 -4.69 -11.03 2.42
N LEU A 31 -3.59 -10.25 2.33
CA LEU A 31 -3.06 -9.74 1.07
C LEU A 31 -2.33 -10.82 0.25
N PHE A 32 -2.09 -11.99 0.84
CA PHE A 32 -1.33 -13.06 0.24
C PHE A 32 -2.15 -14.33 0.08
N ARG A 33 -1.82 -15.09 -0.96
CA ARG A 33 -2.22 -16.48 -1.15
C ARG A 33 -0.94 -17.30 -1.18
N LYS A 34 -0.64 -17.96 -0.06
CA LYS A 34 0.68 -18.58 0.20
C LYS A 34 1.78 -17.49 0.15
N LYS A 35 2.79 -17.66 -0.70
CA LYS A 35 3.91 -16.73 -0.86
C LYS A 35 3.70 -15.63 -1.92
N TYR A 36 2.53 -15.60 -2.55
CA TYR A 36 2.23 -14.68 -3.65
C TYR A 36 1.16 -13.68 -3.24
N ILE A 37 1.20 -12.48 -3.82
CA ILE A 37 0.13 -11.49 -3.65
C ILE A 37 -1.18 -12.09 -4.19
N ASN A 38 -2.25 -11.95 -3.40
CA ASN A 38 -3.59 -12.38 -3.77
C ASN A 38 -4.21 -11.37 -4.76
N ARG A 39 -3.66 -11.36 -5.98
CA ARG A 39 -3.97 -10.39 -7.05
C ARG A 39 -5.45 -10.43 -7.46
N TRP A 40 -5.90 -9.33 -8.06
CA TRP A 40 -7.20 -9.20 -8.70
C TRP A 40 -7.56 -10.41 -9.56
N TYR A 41 -8.74 -10.96 -9.31
CA TYR A 41 -9.27 -12.08 -10.05
C TYR A 41 -9.97 -11.53 -11.28
N ILE A 42 -9.50 -11.93 -12.46
CA ILE A 42 -10.05 -11.49 -13.74
C ILE A 42 -10.75 -12.67 -14.42
N LYS A 43 -11.99 -12.46 -14.87
CA LYS A 43 -12.66 -13.39 -15.77
C LYS A 43 -12.03 -13.27 -17.14
N TRP A 44 -11.39 -14.34 -17.57
CA TRP A 44 -10.86 -14.45 -18.92
C TRP A 44 -12.04 -14.61 -19.90
N GLY A 45 -12.15 -13.66 -20.83
CA GLY A 45 -13.27 -13.51 -21.77
C GLY A 45 -13.21 -12.14 -22.45
N LYS A 46 -14.11 -11.87 -23.39
CA LYS A 46 -14.29 -10.55 -24.00
C LYS A 46 -15.70 -10.03 -23.63
N PRO A 47 -15.83 -8.96 -22.83
CA PRO A 47 -14.76 -8.19 -22.20
C PRO A 47 -14.14 -8.91 -21.00
N ARG A 48 -12.87 -8.59 -20.69
CA ARG A 48 -12.27 -8.98 -19.41
C ARG A 48 -12.99 -8.22 -18.31
N ARG A 49 -13.36 -8.94 -17.24
CA ARG A 49 -14.08 -8.34 -16.12
C ARG A 49 -13.45 -8.72 -14.79
N HIS A 50 -13.31 -7.76 -13.90
CA HIS A 50 -12.88 -7.98 -12.53
C HIS A 50 -13.99 -8.67 -11.71
N TYR A 51 -13.63 -9.67 -10.90
CA TYR A 51 -14.59 -10.41 -10.06
C TYR A 51 -14.96 -9.68 -8.76
N GLY A 52 -14.37 -8.51 -8.47
CA GLY A 52 -14.52 -7.84 -7.17
C GLY A 52 -13.79 -8.57 -6.05
N LYS A 53 -12.77 -9.38 -6.38
CA LYS A 53 -11.99 -10.19 -5.44
C LYS A 53 -10.49 -10.01 -5.70
N GLY A 54 -9.70 -10.15 -4.64
CA GLY A 54 -8.25 -9.95 -4.68
C GLY A 54 -7.86 -8.47 -4.59
N TYR A 55 -6.57 -8.19 -4.73
CA TYR A 55 -5.95 -6.88 -4.52
C TYR A 55 -5.07 -6.45 -5.71
N SER A 56 -4.62 -5.19 -5.67
CA SER A 56 -3.56 -4.72 -6.57
C SER A 56 -2.34 -5.65 -6.48
N ASP A 57 -1.57 -5.72 -7.56
CA ASP A 57 -0.29 -6.42 -7.57
C ASP A 57 0.84 -5.69 -6.85
N HIS A 58 0.56 -4.46 -6.40
CA HIS A 58 1.38 -3.73 -5.46
C HIS A 58 0.73 -3.73 -4.06
N LEU A 59 1.54 -4.00 -3.04
CA LEU A 59 1.08 -3.92 -1.65
C LEU A 59 0.88 -2.46 -1.24
N PRO A 60 -0.11 -2.18 -0.37
CA PRO A 60 -0.22 -0.87 0.28
C PRO A 60 1.08 -0.52 1.01
N VAL A 61 1.38 0.76 1.08
CA VAL A 61 2.53 1.28 1.84
C VAL A 61 1.97 2.07 3.02
N ILE A 62 2.57 1.92 4.18
CA ILE A 62 2.19 2.60 5.42
C ILE A 62 3.36 3.41 5.96
N ALA A 63 3.05 4.40 6.78
CA ALA A 63 4.00 5.27 7.47
C ALA A 63 3.54 5.47 8.92
N GLU A 64 4.50 5.71 9.81
CA GLU A 64 4.23 6.03 11.22
C GLU A 64 4.28 7.53 11.44
N PHE A 65 3.40 8.01 12.33
CA PHE A 65 3.33 9.40 12.76
C PHE A 65 3.39 9.46 14.28
N ILE A 66 4.14 10.43 14.80
CA ILE A 66 4.32 10.68 16.24
C ILE A 66 3.72 12.04 16.61
N TYR A 67 3.36 12.21 17.88
CA TYR A 67 2.82 13.45 18.45
C TYR A 67 3.60 13.81 19.71
#